data_AF-A0A356DUS1-F1
#
_entry.id   AF-A0A356DUS1-F1
#
_cell.length_a   1.000
_cell.length_b   1.000
_cell.length_c   1.000
_cell.angle_alpha   90.00
_cell.angle_beta   90.00
_cell.angle_gamma   90.00
#
_symmetry.space_group_name_H-M   'P 1'
#
loop_
_entity.id
_entity.type
_entity.pdbx_description
1 polymer ?
#
loop_
_entity_poly.entity_id
_entity_poly.type
_entity_poly.pdbx_seq_one_letter_code
_entity_poly.pdbx_strand_id
1 'polypeptide(L)'
;MEDAVLIANNGPLNGQQWIIEGSLVIGRDVECDIVIPDRQVSRQHARITKGNNGVILEDLGSKNGTFLNNQVLSKPVKLVEADEIAIALTQTFLFLSSDATMPLSDLPPELSQVFRLRLDEGSRRVWVRGVELEPPLSNQQFVLLAYLYNRLGAVVSREQLIQAVWEDDTRWVTEQAFDALVRRLRERLNQLDPDYDYIVTVRGHGLRFQNEAH
;
A
#
# COMPACT_ATOMS: atom_id res chain seq x y z
N MET A 1 -11.94 17.77 2.03
CA MET A 1 -11.03 17.93 0.88
C MET A 1 -10.93 16.54 0.29
N GLU A 2 -11.31 16.38 -0.97
CA GLU A 2 -11.33 15.08 -1.65
C GLU A 2 -9.90 14.58 -1.78
N ASP A 3 -9.48 13.56 -1.04
CA ASP A 3 -8.15 12.97 -1.21
C ASP A 3 -8.21 11.91 -2.31
N ALA A 4 -7.40 12.06 -3.36
CA ALA A 4 -7.31 11.06 -4.41
C ALA A 4 -5.95 10.37 -4.28
N VAL A 5 -5.92 9.05 -4.39
CA VAL A 5 -4.76 8.22 -4.10
C VAL A 5 -4.48 7.31 -5.28
N LEU A 6 -3.19 7.21 -5.61
CA LEU A 6 -2.66 6.22 -6.52
C LEU A 6 -1.96 5.13 -5.71
N ILE A 7 -2.31 3.87 -5.90
CA ILE A 7 -1.69 2.74 -5.19
C ILE A 7 -1.04 1.79 -6.19
N ALA A 8 0.25 1.53 -6.03
CA ALA A 8 0.95 0.55 -6.84
C ALA A 8 0.56 -0.88 -6.40
N ASN A 9 -0.07 -1.64 -7.30
CA ASN A 9 -0.50 -3.02 -7.04
C ASN A 9 0.36 -4.07 -7.77
N ASN A 10 1.23 -3.66 -8.69
CA ASN A 10 2.21 -4.55 -9.35
C ASN A 10 3.42 -3.75 -9.85
N GLY A 11 4.57 -4.40 -10.03
CA GLY A 11 5.79 -3.80 -10.57
C GLY A 11 6.79 -3.30 -9.52
N PRO A 12 7.84 -2.56 -9.94
CA PRO A 12 8.93 -2.12 -9.06
C PRO A 12 8.51 -1.32 -7.83
N LEU A 13 7.35 -0.66 -7.89
CA LEU A 13 6.83 0.18 -6.82
C LEU A 13 5.71 -0.48 -6.01
N ASN A 14 5.46 -1.78 -6.19
CA ASN A 14 4.36 -2.49 -5.54
C ASN A 14 4.25 -2.18 -4.03
N GLY A 15 3.04 -1.88 -3.56
CA GLY A 15 2.72 -1.52 -2.18
C GLY A 15 2.97 -0.05 -1.80
N GLN A 16 3.51 0.78 -2.70
CA GLN A 16 3.64 2.22 -2.48
C GLN A 16 2.36 2.97 -2.85
N GLN A 17 2.17 4.14 -2.25
CA GLN A 17 0.99 4.99 -2.47
C GLN A 17 1.37 6.47 -2.56
N TRP A 18 0.60 7.21 -3.35
CA TRP A 18 0.79 8.65 -3.55
C TRP A 18 -0.56 9.37 -3.45
N ILE A 19 -0.59 10.43 -2.63
CA ILE A 19 -1.72 11.35 -2.61
C ILE A 19 -1.58 12.30 -3.79
N ILE A 20 -2.67 12.45 -4.54
CA ILE A 20 -2.78 13.33 -5.68
C ILE A 20 -3.37 14.65 -5.16
N GLU A 21 -2.50 15.61 -4.87
CA GLU A 21 -2.90 16.96 -4.44
C GLU A 21 -2.92 17.97 -5.60
N GLY A 22 -2.17 17.70 -6.66
CA GLY A 22 -2.05 18.57 -7.83
C GLY A 22 -1.67 17.78 -9.08
N SER A 23 -0.53 18.11 -9.68
CA SER A 23 0.01 17.38 -10.83
C SER A 23 1.15 16.48 -10.39
N LEU A 24 1.10 15.21 -10.79
CA LEU A 24 2.15 14.21 -10.59
C LEU A 24 2.61 13.67 -11.95
N VAL A 25 3.90 13.71 -12.20
CA VAL A 25 4.54 13.13 -13.38
C VAL A 25 5.10 11.76 -13.01
N ILE A 26 4.71 10.75 -13.79
CA ILE A 26 5.20 9.37 -13.69
C ILE A 26 6.22 9.15 -14.80
N GLY A 27 7.38 8.60 -14.46
CA GLY A 27 8.41 8.30 -15.44
C GLY A 27 9.64 7.66 -14.83
N ARG A 28 10.65 7.37 -15.65
CA ARG A 28 11.92 6.82 -15.16
C ARG A 28 12.96 7.88 -14.81
N ASP A 29 12.71 9.14 -15.14
CA ASP A 29 13.65 10.22 -14.82
C ASP A 29 13.58 10.55 -13.33
N VAL A 30 14.70 10.96 -12.75
CA VAL A 30 14.78 11.26 -11.31
C VAL A 30 13.99 12.52 -10.93
N GLU A 31 13.67 13.36 -11.90
CA GLU A 31 12.87 14.57 -11.70
C GLU A 31 11.35 14.31 -11.72
N CYS A 32 10.92 13.07 -11.94
CA CYS A 32 9.50 12.70 -11.85
C CYS A 32 9.06 12.57 -10.38
N ASP A 33 7.80 12.90 -10.11
CA ASP A 33 7.20 12.72 -8.78
C ASP A 33 7.07 11.24 -8.41
N ILE A 34 6.80 10.39 -9.42
CA ILE A 34 6.76 8.94 -9.30
C ILE A 34 7.82 8.34 -10.23
N VAL A 35 8.93 7.92 -9.62
CA VAL A 35 10.09 7.38 -10.36
C VAL A 35 9.98 5.86 -10.47
N ILE A 36 9.79 5.35 -11.69
CA ILE A 36 9.81 3.92 -11.99
C ILE A 36 11.17 3.58 -12.64
N PRO A 37 12.10 2.90 -11.93
CA PRO A 37 13.46 2.66 -12.41
C PRO A 37 13.54 1.52 -13.44
N ASP A 38 12.73 1.60 -14.51
CA ASP A 38 12.67 0.61 -15.58
C ASP A 38 12.99 1.25 -16.95
N ARG A 39 13.76 0.55 -17.78
CA ARG A 39 14.17 1.00 -19.11
C ARG A 39 13.03 1.05 -20.13
N GLN A 40 11.96 0.32 -19.89
CA GLN A 40 10.74 0.30 -20.70
C GLN A 40 9.86 1.53 -20.43
N VAL A 41 10.08 2.23 -19.32
CA VAL A 41 9.37 3.45 -18.97
C VAL A 41 10.06 4.66 -19.62
N SER A 42 9.31 5.55 -20.24
CA SER A 42 9.82 6.81 -20.78
C SER A 42 10.30 7.74 -19.65
N ARG A 43 11.19 8.68 -19.97
CA ARG A 43 11.73 9.64 -18.97
C ARG A 43 10.61 10.36 -18.22
N GLN A 44 9.72 10.98 -18.98
CA GLN A 44 8.39 11.40 -18.53
C GLN A 44 7.40 10.56 -19.33
N HIS A 45 6.57 9.77 -18.66
CA HIS A 45 5.74 8.74 -19.29
C HIS A 45 4.27 9.13 -19.30
N ALA A 46 3.75 9.42 -18.13
CA ALA A 46 2.37 9.80 -17.94
C ALA A 46 2.28 10.93 -16.92
N ARG A 47 1.16 11.63 -16.93
CA ARG A 47 0.84 12.68 -15.96
C ARG A 47 -0.55 12.44 -15.40
N ILE A 48 -0.66 12.58 -14.10
CA ILE A 48 -1.93 12.62 -13.38
C ILE A 48 -2.11 14.05 -12.87
N THR A 49 -3.24 14.66 -13.17
CA THR A 49 -3.55 16.03 -12.73
C THR A 49 -4.91 16.06 -12.06
N LYS A 50 -4.93 16.46 -10.79
CA LYS A 50 -6.15 16.78 -10.07
C LYS A 50 -6.55 18.22 -10.39
N GLY A 51 -7.75 18.37 -10.94
CA GLY A 51 -8.40 19.65 -11.14
C GLY A 51 -9.71 19.73 -10.36
N ASN A 52 -10.42 20.84 -10.52
CA ASN A 52 -11.69 21.09 -9.83
C ASN A 52 -12.83 20.12 -10.23
N ASN A 53 -12.65 19.35 -11.31
CA ASN A 53 -13.67 18.47 -11.86
C ASN A 53 -13.22 17.00 -11.85
N GLY A 54 -12.30 16.64 -10.96
CA GLY A 54 -11.74 15.31 -10.78
C GLY A 54 -10.30 15.17 -11.24
N VAL A 55 -9.86 13.92 -11.36
CA VAL A 55 -8.47 13.57 -11.70
C VAL A 55 -8.38 13.13 -13.14
N ILE A 56 -7.40 13.66 -13.88
CA ILE A 56 -7.17 13.38 -15.29
C ILE A 56 -5.84 12.63 -15.44
N LEU A 57 -5.86 11.52 -16.17
CA LEU A 57 -4.68 10.80 -16.63
C LEU A 57 -4.38 11.16 -18.08
N GLU A 58 -3.11 11.39 -18.39
CA GLU A 58 -2.60 11.71 -19.71
C GLU A 58 -1.29 10.97 -20.00
N ASP A 59 -1.14 10.42 -21.20
CA ASP A 59 0.12 9.88 -21.70
C ASP A 59 0.95 11.02 -22.33
N LEU A 60 2.24 11.12 -21.99
CA LEU A 60 3.13 12.20 -22.44
C LEU A 60 3.92 11.85 -23.71
N GLY A 61 3.35 11.03 -24.59
CA GLY A 61 4.02 10.55 -25.80
C GLY A 61 5.01 9.42 -25.50
N SER A 62 4.60 8.49 -24.63
CA SER A 62 5.46 7.42 -24.16
C SER A 62 5.75 6.40 -25.28
N LYS A 63 6.92 5.73 -25.20
CA LYS A 63 7.30 4.72 -26.20
C LYS A 63 6.46 3.44 -26.13
N ASN A 64 6.15 2.99 -24.92
CA ASN A 64 5.51 1.69 -24.66
C ASN A 64 4.05 1.82 -24.22
N GLY A 65 3.50 3.05 -24.20
CA GLY A 65 2.11 3.32 -23.89
C GLY A 65 1.79 3.33 -22.40
N THR A 66 0.82 4.18 -22.07
CA THR A 66 0.00 4.12 -20.87
C THR A 66 -1.29 3.37 -21.19
N PHE A 67 -1.74 2.51 -20.28
CA PHE A 67 -2.97 1.76 -20.43
C PHE A 67 -3.91 2.07 -19.27
N LEU A 68 -5.19 2.16 -19.55
CA LEU A 68 -6.28 2.29 -18.58
C LEU A 68 -7.22 1.10 -18.76
N ASN A 69 -7.38 0.28 -17.73
CA ASN A 69 -8.21 -0.93 -17.74
C ASN A 69 -7.93 -1.83 -18.96
N ASN A 70 -6.66 -2.15 -19.19
CA ASN A 70 -6.15 -2.93 -20.33
C ASN A 70 -6.35 -2.32 -21.72
N GLN A 71 -6.77 -1.06 -21.83
CA GLN A 71 -6.90 -0.34 -23.10
C GLN A 71 -5.84 0.76 -23.21
N VAL A 72 -5.25 0.91 -24.40
CA VAL A 72 -4.25 1.96 -24.65
C VAL A 72 -4.89 3.33 -24.48
N LEU A 73 -4.27 4.18 -23.67
CA LEU A 73 -4.69 5.56 -23.47
C LEU A 73 -4.31 6.40 -24.69
N SER A 74 -5.32 6.84 -25.45
CA SER A 74 -5.13 7.60 -26.70
C SER A 74 -5.32 9.12 -26.55
N LYS A 75 -5.95 9.55 -25.46
CA LYS A 75 -6.24 10.94 -25.13
C LYS A 75 -6.31 11.09 -23.61
N PRO A 76 -6.23 12.31 -23.06
CA PRO A 76 -6.50 12.53 -21.65
C PRO A 76 -7.89 12.01 -21.24
N VAL A 77 -7.96 11.27 -20.15
CA VAL A 77 -9.20 10.67 -19.63
C VAL A 77 -9.35 11.04 -18.16
N LYS A 78 -10.58 11.36 -17.75
CA LYS A 78 -10.93 11.53 -16.34
C LYS A 78 -10.99 10.14 -15.69
N LEU A 79 -10.20 9.92 -14.66
CA LEU A 79 -10.20 8.69 -13.87
C LEU A 79 -11.46 8.58 -13.01
N VAL A 80 -11.89 7.35 -12.78
CA VAL A 80 -12.98 6.96 -11.88
C VAL A 80 -12.50 5.91 -10.89
N GLU A 81 -13.25 5.73 -9.79
CA GLU A 81 -12.93 4.72 -8.78
C GLU A 81 -12.54 3.37 -9.37
N ALA A 82 -11.52 2.76 -8.79
CA ALA A 82 -11.01 1.44 -9.16
C ALA A 82 -10.33 1.35 -10.54
N ASP A 83 -10.11 2.47 -11.23
CA ASP A 83 -9.39 2.46 -12.51
C ASP A 83 -7.97 1.90 -12.34
N GLU A 84 -7.64 0.91 -13.16
CA GLU A 84 -6.31 0.33 -13.23
C GLU A 84 -5.49 1.02 -14.32
N ILE A 85 -4.31 1.51 -13.94
CA ILE A 85 -3.40 2.26 -14.80
C ILE A 85 -2.10 1.47 -14.94
N ALA A 86 -1.78 1.00 -16.14
CA ALA A 86 -0.52 0.32 -16.40
C ALA A 86 0.44 1.21 -17.21
N ILE A 87 1.69 1.26 -16.77
CA ILE A 87 2.79 2.02 -17.36
C ILE A 87 3.80 1.05 -17.98
N ALA A 88 3.96 1.11 -19.30
CA ALA A 88 4.82 0.22 -20.08
C ALA A 88 4.57 -1.29 -19.84
N LEU A 89 3.40 -1.67 -19.31
CA LEU A 89 3.10 -3.04 -18.82
C LEU A 89 4.07 -3.57 -17.75
N THR A 90 4.84 -2.70 -17.11
CA THR A 90 5.84 -3.05 -16.08
C THR A 90 5.44 -2.64 -14.68
N GLN A 91 4.64 -1.59 -14.59
CA GLN A 91 4.17 -1.01 -13.34
C GLN A 91 2.67 -0.79 -13.48
N THR A 92 1.92 -1.24 -12.49
CA THR A 92 0.47 -1.05 -12.44
C THR A 92 0.11 -0.26 -11.19
N PHE A 93 -0.89 0.60 -11.33
CA PHE A 93 -1.46 1.40 -10.28
C PHE A 93 -2.98 1.25 -10.27
N LEU A 94 -3.56 1.42 -9.10
CA LEU A 94 -4.98 1.56 -8.88
C LEU A 94 -5.28 2.99 -8.45
N PHE A 95 -6.29 3.60 -9.07
CA PHE A 95 -6.78 4.91 -8.68
C PHE A 95 -7.99 4.79 -7.74
N LEU A 96 -7.97 5.57 -6.66
CA LEU A 96 -9.07 5.72 -5.70
C LEU A 96 -9.28 7.21 -5.40
N SER A 97 -10.52 7.69 -5.41
CA SER A 97 -10.90 9.04 -4.98
C SER A 97 -11.77 8.97 -3.73
N SER A 98 -11.47 9.79 -2.73
CA SER A 98 -12.23 9.95 -1.48
C SER A 98 -13.62 10.59 -1.69
N ASP A 99 -14.12 10.65 -2.92
CA ASP A 99 -15.48 11.10 -3.22
C ASP A 99 -16.53 10.07 -2.78
N ALA A 100 -16.09 8.85 -2.46
CA ALA A 100 -16.84 7.98 -1.58
C ALA A 100 -16.56 8.41 -0.12
N THR A 101 -17.60 8.84 0.59
CA THR A 101 -17.67 8.80 2.06
C THR A 101 -17.58 7.37 2.62
N MET A 102 -16.96 6.45 1.87
CA MET A 102 -16.70 5.10 2.30
C MET A 102 -15.53 5.17 3.27
N PRO A 103 -15.75 4.88 4.58
CA PRO A 103 -14.64 4.44 5.40
C PRO A 103 -13.85 3.36 4.65
N LEU A 104 -12.55 3.24 4.91
CA LEU A 104 -11.70 2.17 4.34
C LEU A 104 -12.31 0.76 4.49
N SER A 105 -13.25 0.58 5.43
CA SER A 105 -14.08 -0.61 5.62
C SER A 105 -15.06 -0.95 4.50
N ASP A 106 -15.43 0.03 3.66
CA ASP A 106 -16.51 -0.08 2.67
C ASP A 106 -16.00 -0.12 1.22
N LEU A 107 -14.67 -0.22 1.03
CA LEU A 107 -14.07 -0.46 -0.28
C LEU A 107 -14.77 -1.65 -0.97
N PRO A 108 -15.18 -1.51 -2.25
CA PRO A 108 -15.81 -2.57 -3.02
C PRO A 108 -15.08 -3.92 -2.84
N PRO A 109 -15.81 -5.05 -2.69
CA PRO A 109 -15.18 -6.36 -2.50
C PRO A 109 -14.18 -6.75 -3.60
N GLU A 110 -14.32 -6.18 -4.80
CA GLU A 110 -13.35 -6.36 -5.88
C GLU A 110 -12.03 -5.63 -5.58
N LEU A 111 -12.09 -4.45 -4.98
CA LEU A 111 -10.91 -3.71 -4.51
C LEU A 111 -10.33 -4.29 -3.22
N SER A 112 -11.15 -4.91 -2.36
CA SER A 112 -10.71 -5.62 -1.14
C SER A 112 -9.79 -6.80 -1.38
N GLN A 113 -9.76 -7.29 -2.61
CA GLN A 113 -8.87 -8.35 -3.06
C GLN A 113 -7.50 -7.84 -3.54
N VAL A 114 -7.35 -6.54 -3.81
CA VAL A 114 -6.07 -5.94 -4.26
C VAL A 114 -5.02 -5.93 -3.14
N PHE A 115 -5.46 -5.90 -1.88
CA PHE A 115 -4.58 -5.95 -0.71
C PHE A 115 -4.85 -7.21 0.09
N ARG A 116 -3.82 -8.02 0.34
CA ARG A 116 -3.95 -9.26 1.10
C ARG A 116 -4.27 -9.01 2.57
N LEU A 117 -3.83 -7.88 3.13
CA LEU A 117 -4.17 -7.39 4.48
C LEU A 117 -4.54 -5.90 4.43
N ARG A 118 -5.53 -5.51 5.23
CA ARG A 118 -5.94 -4.12 5.46
C ARG A 118 -6.09 -3.85 6.95
N LEU A 119 -5.87 -2.59 7.34
CA LEU A 119 -5.98 -2.13 8.71
C LEU A 119 -6.66 -0.76 8.74
N ASP A 120 -7.58 -0.56 9.68
CA ASP A 120 -8.19 0.72 10.02
C ASP A 120 -7.72 1.13 11.42
N GLU A 121 -6.96 2.22 11.51
CA GLU A 121 -6.45 2.75 12.78
C GLU A 121 -7.51 3.38 13.66
N GLY A 122 -8.52 4.01 13.06
CA GLY A 122 -9.59 4.69 13.79
C GLY A 122 -10.51 3.71 14.52
N SER A 123 -10.88 2.62 13.83
CA SER A 123 -11.72 1.57 14.42
C SER A 123 -10.93 0.38 15.01
N ARG A 124 -9.62 0.34 14.80
CA ARG A 124 -8.70 -0.74 15.22
C ARG A 124 -9.07 -2.12 14.67
N ARG A 125 -9.54 -2.15 13.42
CA ARG A 125 -10.00 -3.36 12.74
C ARG A 125 -8.99 -3.79 11.68
N VAL A 126 -8.92 -5.10 11.44
CA VAL A 126 -7.97 -5.70 10.50
C VAL A 126 -8.73 -6.68 9.63
N TRP A 127 -8.51 -6.60 8.32
CA TRP A 127 -9.06 -7.56 7.35
C TRP A 127 -7.91 -8.28 6.67
N VAL A 128 -8.06 -9.59 6.49
CA VAL A 128 -7.13 -10.44 5.75
C VAL A 128 -7.92 -11.11 4.64
N ARG A 129 -7.49 -10.91 3.39
CA ARG A 129 -8.19 -11.39 2.18
C ARG A 129 -9.68 -11.00 2.16
N GLY A 130 -9.97 -9.76 2.59
CA GLY A 130 -11.33 -9.24 2.71
C GLY A 130 -12.15 -9.78 3.90
N VAL A 131 -11.63 -10.75 4.66
CA VAL A 131 -12.29 -11.30 5.85
C VAL A 131 -11.80 -10.55 7.08
N GLU A 132 -12.72 -10.06 7.89
CA GLU A 132 -12.37 -9.40 9.16
C GLU A 132 -11.78 -10.38 10.16
N LEU A 133 -10.72 -9.94 10.85
CA LEU A 133 -10.02 -10.72 11.86
C LEU A 133 -10.76 -10.65 13.20
N GLU A 134 -11.53 -11.70 13.48
CA GLU A 134 -12.27 -11.90 14.72
C GLU A 134 -11.67 -13.05 15.56
N PRO A 135 -11.56 -12.92 16.90
CA PRO A 135 -11.71 -11.70 17.70
C PRO A 135 -10.68 -10.60 17.32
N PRO A 136 -10.91 -9.32 17.65
CA PRO A 136 -9.95 -8.26 17.33
C PRO A 136 -8.57 -8.52 17.95
N LEU A 137 -7.53 -7.99 17.30
CA LEU A 137 -6.16 -8.05 17.83
C LEU A 137 -6.07 -7.36 19.20
N SER A 138 -5.23 -7.89 20.10
CA SER A 138 -4.90 -7.16 21.33
C SER A 138 -4.22 -5.83 20.99
N ASN A 139 -4.26 -4.87 21.92
CA ASN A 139 -3.67 -3.54 21.71
C ASN A 139 -2.21 -3.59 21.23
N GLN A 140 -1.37 -4.42 21.87
CA GLN A 140 0.03 -4.56 21.49
C GLN A 140 0.21 -5.19 20.10
N GLN A 141 -0.61 -6.18 19.75
CA GLN A 141 -0.58 -6.79 18.42
C GLN A 141 -1.00 -5.80 17.34
N PHE A 142 -2.03 -5.00 17.61
CA PHE A 142 -2.52 -3.98 16.71
C PHE A 142 -1.48 -2.89 16.49
N VAL A 143 -0.91 -2.33 17.57
CA VAL A 143 0.14 -1.29 17.49
C VAL A 143 1.35 -1.80 16.72
N LEU A 144 1.79 -3.04 16.98
CA LEU A 144 2.89 -3.66 16.23
C LEU A 144 2.57 -3.75 14.73
N LEU A 145 1.38 -4.24 14.38
CA LEU A 145 0.94 -4.39 13.00
C LEU A 145 0.80 -3.03 12.31
N ALA A 146 0.16 -2.05 12.95
CA ALA A 146 -0.02 -0.70 12.41
C ALA A 146 1.33 0.01 12.17
N TYR A 147 2.25 -0.09 13.13
CA TYR A 147 3.59 0.49 12.97
C TYR A 147 4.36 -0.09 11.78
N LEU A 148 4.25 -1.40 11.59
CA LEU A 148 4.83 -2.13 10.47
C LEU A 148 4.11 -1.81 9.14
N TYR A 149 2.78 -1.72 9.17
CA TYR A 149 1.94 -1.43 8.01
C TYR A 149 2.21 -0.04 7.42
N ASN A 150 2.37 0.98 8.29
CA ASN A 150 2.73 2.34 7.87
C ASN A 150 4.16 2.46 7.33
N ARG A 151 4.94 1.38 7.37
CA ARG A 151 6.32 1.29 6.86
C ARG A 151 6.47 0.09 5.93
N LEU A 152 5.47 -0.11 5.05
CA LEU A 152 5.40 -1.23 4.12
C LEU A 152 6.70 -1.37 3.32
N GLY A 153 7.27 -2.58 3.30
CA GLY A 153 8.51 -2.89 2.60
C GLY A 153 9.79 -2.45 3.31
N ALA A 154 9.73 -1.56 4.31
CA ALA A 154 10.89 -1.13 5.07
C ALA A 154 11.28 -2.17 6.15
N VAL A 155 12.58 -2.31 6.39
CA VAL A 155 13.09 -3.11 7.51
C VAL A 155 13.10 -2.22 8.76
N VAL A 156 12.33 -2.62 9.77
CA VAL A 156 12.24 -1.92 11.05
C VAL A 156 12.99 -2.70 12.12
N SER A 157 13.85 -2.00 12.87
CA SER A 157 14.66 -2.63 13.93
C SER A 157 13.81 -3.11 15.11
N ARG A 158 14.31 -4.13 15.82
CA ARG A 158 13.65 -4.66 17.03
C ARG A 158 13.46 -3.58 18.09
N GLU A 159 14.46 -2.73 18.29
CA GLU A 159 14.43 -1.64 19.27
C GLU A 159 13.29 -0.64 18.97
N GLN A 160 13.15 -0.23 17.70
CA GLN A 160 12.05 0.66 17.28
C GLN A 160 10.68 0.02 17.50
N LEU A 161 10.55 -1.28 17.21
CA LEU A 161 9.28 -1.99 17.38
C LEU A 161 8.92 -2.18 18.86
N ILE A 162 9.91 -2.45 19.72
CA ILE A 162 9.70 -2.52 21.17
C ILE A 162 9.29 -1.15 21.71
N GLN A 163 9.97 -0.09 21.29
CA GLN A 163 9.62 1.26 21.72
C GLN A 163 8.21 1.67 21.25
N ALA A 164 7.83 1.32 20.03
CA ALA A 164 6.50 1.63 19.50
C ALA A 164 5.37 0.91 20.24
N VAL A 165 5.59 -0.34 20.66
CA VAL A 165 4.54 -1.17 21.28
C VAL A 165 4.41 -0.93 22.78
N TRP A 166 5.51 -0.62 23.47
CA TRP A 166 5.55 -0.47 24.93
C TRP A 166 5.79 0.97 25.41
N GLU A 167 5.97 1.94 24.52
CA GLU A 167 6.14 3.37 24.80
C GLU A 167 7.03 3.64 26.05
N ASP A 168 6.41 3.93 27.19
CA ASP A 168 7.04 4.31 28.46
C ASP A 168 7.49 3.13 29.36
N ASP A 169 7.05 1.89 29.08
CA ASP A 169 7.29 0.70 29.93
C ASP A 169 8.40 -0.22 29.39
N THR A 170 9.25 0.32 28.51
CA THR A 170 10.31 -0.42 27.80
C THR A 170 11.41 -0.98 28.71
N ARG A 171 11.58 -0.45 29.92
CA ARG A 171 12.69 -0.82 30.84
C ARG A 171 12.68 -2.28 31.28
N TRP A 172 11.55 -2.98 31.16
CA TRP A 172 11.40 -4.37 31.60
C TRP A 172 10.92 -5.32 30.50
N VAL A 173 10.85 -4.86 29.25
CA VAL A 173 10.43 -5.72 28.12
C VAL A 173 11.60 -6.61 27.72
N THR A 174 11.43 -7.91 27.90
CA THR A 174 12.41 -8.90 27.43
C THR A 174 12.27 -9.12 25.92
N GLU A 175 13.38 -9.42 25.25
CA GLU A 175 13.34 -9.82 23.82
C GLU A 175 12.39 -11.01 23.59
N GLN A 176 12.29 -11.91 24.58
CA GLN A 176 11.37 -13.05 24.55
C GLN A 176 9.90 -12.62 24.54
N ALA A 177 9.54 -11.55 25.25
CA ALA A 177 8.18 -11.01 25.23
C ALA A 177 7.83 -10.43 23.85
N PHE A 178 8.79 -9.72 23.24
CA PHE A 178 8.64 -9.22 21.87
C PHE A 178 8.51 -10.36 20.86
N ASP A 179 9.41 -11.36 20.91
CA ASP A 179 9.35 -12.51 20.00
C ASP A 179 8.05 -13.31 20.19
N ALA A 180 7.54 -13.42 21.41
CA ALA A 180 6.24 -14.04 21.69
C ALA A 180 5.07 -13.22 21.10
N LEU A 181 5.13 -11.88 21.16
CA LEU A 181 4.13 -11.01 20.56
C LEU A 181 4.10 -11.17 19.03
N VAL A 182 5.27 -11.13 18.38
CA VAL A 182 5.43 -11.32 16.93
C VAL A 182 4.89 -12.69 16.52
N ARG A 183 5.23 -13.76 17.25
CA ARG A 183 4.72 -15.11 16.99
C ARG A 183 3.19 -15.15 17.04
N ARG A 184 2.58 -14.63 18.10
CA ARG A 184 1.12 -14.61 18.24
C ARG A 184 0.44 -13.78 17.16
N LEU A 185 1.03 -12.66 16.75
CA LEU A 185 0.52 -11.84 15.64
C LEU A 185 0.54 -12.64 14.33
N ARG A 186 1.66 -13.30 14.00
CA ARG A 186 1.73 -14.19 12.83
C ARG A 186 0.67 -15.29 12.87
N GLU A 187 0.50 -15.94 14.02
CA GLU A 187 -0.52 -16.98 14.20
C GLU A 187 -1.94 -16.45 13.94
N ARG A 188 -2.24 -15.22 14.36
CA ARG A 188 -3.55 -14.58 14.08
C ARG A 188 -3.75 -14.33 12.59
N LEU A 189 -2.74 -13.84 11.88
CA LEU A 189 -2.84 -13.60 10.43
C LEU A 189 -2.94 -14.92 9.64
N ASN A 190 -2.13 -15.91 10.01
CA ASN A 190 -2.09 -17.23 9.35
C ASN A 190 -3.39 -18.03 9.52
N GLN A 191 -4.25 -17.70 10.49
CA GLN A 191 -5.57 -18.31 10.61
C GLN A 191 -6.47 -18.00 9.41
N LEU A 192 -6.32 -16.81 8.82
CA LEU A 192 -7.10 -16.37 7.66
C LEU A 192 -6.33 -16.55 6.35
N ASP A 193 -4.99 -16.60 6.42
CA ASP A 193 -4.15 -16.73 5.25
C ASP A 193 -2.86 -17.52 5.51
N PRO A 194 -2.93 -18.87 5.51
CA PRO A 194 -1.83 -19.73 5.94
C PRO A 194 -0.64 -19.77 4.97
N ASP A 195 -0.84 -19.35 3.72
CA ASP A 195 0.14 -19.49 2.65
C ASP A 195 1.02 -18.24 2.44
N TYR A 196 0.90 -17.24 3.33
CA TYR A 196 1.60 -15.95 3.14
C TYR A 196 2.14 -15.35 4.43
N ASP A 197 3.44 -15.09 4.44
CA ASP A 197 4.14 -14.48 5.56
C ASP A 197 4.10 -12.96 5.47
N TYR A 198 3.16 -12.32 6.15
CA TYR A 198 3.07 -10.85 6.20
C TYR A 198 4.24 -10.16 6.90
N ILE A 199 4.83 -10.85 7.90
CA ILE A 199 5.88 -10.29 8.75
C ILE A 199 7.12 -11.16 8.58
N VAL A 200 8.08 -10.68 7.80
CA VAL A 200 9.33 -11.40 7.50
C VAL A 200 10.43 -10.98 8.46
N THR A 201 11.15 -11.94 9.02
CA THR A 201 12.34 -11.66 9.84
C THR A 201 13.56 -11.46 8.94
N VAL A 202 14.15 -10.26 9.01
CA VAL A 202 15.44 -9.97 8.36
C VAL A 202 16.53 -10.17 9.41
N ARG A 203 17.28 -11.28 9.28
CA ARG A 203 18.28 -11.69 10.27
C ARG A 203 19.27 -10.55 10.56
N GLY A 204 19.46 -10.26 11.85
CA GLY A 204 20.35 -9.20 12.33
C GLY A 204 19.84 -7.76 12.17
N HIS A 205 18.71 -7.53 11.49
CA HIS A 205 18.25 -6.18 11.16
C HIS A 205 16.86 -5.86 11.72
N GLY A 206 15.96 -6.84 11.82
CA GLY A 206 14.64 -6.66 12.42
C GLY A 206 13.53 -7.35 11.66
N LEU A 207 12.37 -6.69 11.52
CA LEU A 207 11.20 -7.21 10.83
C LEU A 207 10.84 -6.33 9.63
N ARG A 208 10.31 -6.95 8.58
CA ARG A 208 9.80 -6.28 7.40
C ARG A 208 8.35 -6.70 7.19
N PHE A 209 7.49 -5.73 6.94
CA PHE A 209 6.11 -5.99 6.55
C PHE A 209 6.00 -6.08 5.04
N GLN A 210 5.29 -7.10 4.56
CA GLN A 210 4.99 -7.28 3.14
C GLN A 210 3.51 -7.57 2.97
N ASN A 211 2.89 -6.88 2.04
CA ASN A 211 1.46 -6.96 1.78
C ASN A 211 1.22 -6.88 0.27
N GLU A 212 1.81 -7.83 -0.45
CA GLU A 212 1.68 -7.96 -1.89
C GLU A 212 0.22 -8.32 -2.24
N ALA A 213 -0.22 -7.88 -3.42
CA ALA A 213 -1.52 -8.25 -3.96
C ALA A 213 -1.65 -9.78 -4.08
N HIS A 214 -2.89 -10.29 -3.99
CA HIS A 214 -3.18 -11.71 -4.18
C HIS A 214 -2.97 -12.16 -5.63
#